data_AF-A0A937C5C6-F1
#
_entry.id   AF-A0A937C5C6-F1
#
_cell.length_a   1.000
_cell.length_b   1.000
_cell.length_c   1.000
_cell.angle_alpha   90.00
_cell.angle_beta   90.00
_cell.angle_gamma   90.00
#
_symmetry.space_group_name_H-M   'P 1'
#
loop_
_entity.id
_entity.type
_entity.pdbx_description
1 polymer ?
#
loop_
_entity_poly.entity_id
_entity_poly.type
_entity_poly.pdbx_seq_one_letter_code
_entity_poly.pdbx_strand_id
1 'polypeptide(L)'
;MAFNAMYGGETDAGERSRVMSCVRRNMSERAAVRVLRQSTKSVDQILAIPPANLLLNRWDPKFRAASQRCAALYRNKAETAVGRLAGVAGVLYQIRCNLLHGSKDPRNERDRMLVKESLVVLNALLPELEAALV
;
A
#
# COMPACT_ATOMS: atom_id res chain seq x y z
N MET A 1 -9.16 14.38 0.74
CA MET A 1 -9.14 13.73 2.08
C MET A 1 -7.75 13.21 2.40
N ALA A 2 -7.32 13.23 3.66
CA ALA A 2 -6.05 12.62 4.07
C ALA A 2 -6.18 11.09 4.12
N PHE A 3 -5.20 10.34 3.60
CA PHE A 3 -5.21 8.86 3.53
C PHE A 3 -5.56 8.17 4.87
N ASN A 4 -5.19 8.79 5.99
CA ASN A 4 -5.49 8.29 7.34
C ASN A 4 -6.97 8.33 7.72
N ALA A 5 -7.73 9.27 7.15
CA ALA A 5 -9.16 9.40 7.43
C ALA A 5 -9.92 8.13 7.00
N MET A 6 -9.40 7.39 6.01
CA MET A 6 -10.06 6.21 5.46
C MET A 6 -10.04 4.99 6.39
N TYR A 7 -9.06 4.90 7.29
CA TYR A 7 -8.88 3.72 8.16
C TYR A 7 -8.84 4.06 9.65
N GLY A 8 -9.09 5.31 10.02
CA GLY A 8 -9.08 5.78 11.40
C GLY A 8 -10.09 5.07 12.30
N GLY A 9 -11.21 4.59 11.72
CA GLY A 9 -12.27 3.85 12.42
C GLY A 9 -12.03 2.33 12.57
N GLU A 10 -10.94 1.79 12.01
CA GLU A 10 -10.66 0.35 12.10
C GLU A 10 -10.12 -0.04 13.48
N THR A 11 -10.51 -1.21 13.97
CA THR A 11 -10.20 -1.69 15.33
C THR A 11 -8.86 -2.43 15.44
N ASP A 12 -8.15 -2.67 14.33
CA ASP A 12 -6.87 -3.37 14.35
C ASP A 12 -5.77 -2.59 15.09
N ALA A 13 -4.96 -3.30 15.88
CA ALA A 13 -3.93 -2.69 16.72
C ALA A 13 -2.82 -1.96 15.93
N GLY A 14 -2.51 -2.42 14.71
CA GLY A 14 -1.48 -1.81 13.86
C GLY A 14 -2.08 -0.98 12.73
N GLU A 15 -1.60 0.24 12.51
CA GLU A 15 -2.06 1.11 11.41
C GLU A 15 -1.99 0.41 10.03
N ARG A 16 -0.93 -0.37 9.75
CA ARG A 16 -0.85 -1.14 8.49
C ARG A 16 -2.02 -2.13 8.39
N SER A 17 -2.32 -2.85 9.46
CA SER A 17 -3.43 -3.80 9.49
C SER A 17 -4.76 -3.07 9.30
N ARG A 18 -4.95 -1.91 9.95
CA ARG A 18 -6.13 -1.04 9.75
C ARG A 18 -6.32 -0.64 8.28
N VAL A 19 -5.25 -0.19 7.61
CA VAL A 19 -5.29 0.12 6.17
C VAL A 19 -5.75 -1.08 5.35
N MET A 20 -5.18 -2.26 5.63
CA MET A 20 -5.52 -3.49 4.91
C MET A 20 -6.97 -3.93 5.18
N SER A 21 -7.43 -3.84 6.43
CA SER A 21 -8.78 -4.21 6.83
C SER A 21 -9.83 -3.27 6.25
N CYS A 22 -9.55 -1.97 6.19
CA CYS A 22 -10.42 -0.99 5.53
C CYS A 22 -10.68 -1.37 4.06
N VAL A 23 -9.61 -1.71 3.31
CA VAL A 23 -9.76 -2.19 1.93
C VAL A 23 -10.59 -3.48 1.89
N ARG A 24 -10.32 -4.43 2.79
CA ARG A 24 -11.03 -5.72 2.81
C ARG A 24 -12.53 -5.61 3.11
N ARG A 25 -12.90 -4.68 3.98
CA ARG A 25 -14.28 -4.53 4.45
C ARG A 25 -15.14 -3.74 3.48
N ASN A 26 -14.56 -2.72 2.85
CA ASN A 26 -15.33 -1.74 2.08
C ASN A 26 -15.23 -1.98 0.56
N MET A 27 -14.17 -2.60 0.05
CA MET A 27 -14.05 -2.84 -1.38
C MET A 27 -14.82 -4.07 -1.85
N SER A 28 -15.60 -3.90 -2.93
CA SER A 28 -16.09 -5.04 -3.72
C SER A 28 -14.98 -5.63 -4.60
N GLU A 29 -15.10 -6.91 -4.96
CA GLU A 29 -14.21 -7.57 -5.92
C GLU A 29 -14.15 -6.83 -7.26
N ARG A 30 -15.29 -6.34 -7.75
CA ARG A 30 -15.34 -5.60 -9.02
C ARG A 30 -14.54 -4.30 -8.95
N ALA A 31 -14.66 -3.54 -7.87
CA ALA A 31 -13.89 -2.32 -7.67
C ALA A 31 -12.39 -2.62 -7.52
N ALA A 32 -12.03 -3.64 -6.73
CA ALA A 32 -10.65 -4.03 -6.55
C ALA A 32 -9.97 -4.44 -7.87
N VAL A 33 -10.66 -5.20 -8.73
CA VAL A 33 -10.16 -5.53 -10.08
C VAL A 33 -9.94 -4.27 -10.93
N ARG A 34 -10.83 -3.28 -10.88
CA ARG A 34 -10.64 -2.01 -11.61
C ARG A 34 -9.39 -1.28 -11.14
N VAL A 35 -9.24 -1.09 -9.83
CA VAL A 35 -8.07 -0.41 -9.25
C VAL A 35 -6.78 -1.12 -9.64
N LEU A 36 -6.74 -2.45 -9.47
CA LEU A 36 -5.56 -3.24 -9.82
C LEU A 36 -5.23 -3.12 -11.31
N ARG A 37 -6.21 -3.19 -12.22
CA ARG A 37 -5.97 -3.04 -13.66
C ARG A 37 -5.44 -1.66 -14.05
N GLN A 38 -6.01 -0.60 -13.47
CA GLN A 38 -5.59 0.78 -13.77
C GLN A 38 -4.18 1.09 -13.27
N SER A 39 -3.75 0.42 -12.20
CA SER A 39 -2.48 0.73 -11.51
C SER A 39 -1.42 -0.37 -11.59
N THR A 40 -1.65 -1.46 -12.36
CA THR A 40 -0.79 -2.66 -12.38
C THR A 40 0.69 -2.31 -12.57
N LYS A 41 1.02 -1.49 -13.59
CA LYS A 41 2.40 -1.10 -13.88
C LYS A 41 3.07 -0.37 -12.72
N SER A 42 2.37 0.55 -12.08
CA SER A 42 2.86 1.30 -10.91
C SER A 42 3.05 0.40 -9.70
N VAL A 43 2.10 -0.51 -9.45
CA VAL A 43 2.21 -1.52 -8.39
C VAL A 43 3.44 -2.41 -8.63
N ASP A 44 3.64 -2.90 -9.85
CA ASP A 44 4.79 -3.73 -10.20
C ASP A 44 6.11 -2.99 -9.99
N GLN A 45 6.20 -1.72 -10.36
CA GLN A 45 7.38 -0.89 -10.12
C GLN A 45 7.69 -0.70 -8.63
N ILE A 46 6.66 -0.42 -7.81
CA ILE A 46 6.81 -0.31 -6.35
C ILE A 46 7.28 -1.64 -5.75
N LEU A 47 6.72 -2.77 -6.22
CA LEU A 47 6.96 -4.08 -5.65
C LEU A 47 8.19 -4.81 -6.22
N ALA A 48 8.80 -4.31 -7.29
CA ALA A 48 10.06 -4.83 -7.83
C ALA A 48 11.12 -4.91 -6.73
N ILE A 49 11.19 -3.87 -5.89
CA ILE A 49 11.92 -3.91 -4.63
C ILE A 49 11.02 -3.28 -3.57
N PRO A 50 10.37 -4.06 -2.69
CA PRO A 50 9.44 -3.51 -1.70
C PRO A 50 10.11 -2.50 -0.75
N PRO A 51 9.40 -1.44 -0.32
CA PRO A 51 9.94 -0.45 0.59
C PRO A 51 10.28 -1.06 1.96
N ALA A 52 11.40 -0.65 2.53
CA ALA A 52 11.84 -1.10 3.85
C ALA A 52 11.23 -0.26 4.97
N ASN A 53 11.28 -0.77 6.20
CA ASN A 53 11.08 -0.01 7.41
C ASN A 53 12.38 0.71 7.78
N LEU A 54 12.46 2.00 7.48
CA LEU A 54 13.67 2.81 7.67
C LEU A 54 14.00 3.13 9.14
N LEU A 55 13.12 2.75 10.08
CA LEU A 55 13.40 2.81 11.52
C LEU A 55 14.30 1.65 11.98
N LEU A 56 14.46 0.61 11.17
CA LEU A 56 15.28 -0.55 11.49
C LEU A 56 16.63 -0.48 10.78
N ASN A 57 17.63 -1.17 11.35
CA ASN A 57 18.91 -1.35 10.69
C ASN A 57 18.71 -2.17 9.38
N ARG A 58 19.50 -1.86 8.33
CA ARG A 58 19.45 -2.57 7.04
C ARG A 58 19.71 -4.07 7.12
N TRP A 59 20.40 -4.52 8.17
CA TRP A 59 20.71 -5.93 8.44
C TRP A 59 19.66 -6.63 9.29
N ASP A 60 18.67 -5.90 9.81
CA ASP A 60 17.57 -6.49 10.58
C ASP A 60 16.71 -7.37 9.65
N PRO A 61 16.43 -8.64 9.99
CA PRO A 61 15.55 -9.51 9.19
C PRO A 61 14.16 -8.90 8.94
N LYS A 62 13.69 -8.03 9.84
CA LYS A 62 12.39 -7.33 9.75
C LYS A 62 12.45 -6.10 8.84
N PHE A 63 13.64 -5.68 8.37
CA PHE A 63 13.84 -4.47 7.57
C PHE A 63 12.91 -4.40 6.37
N ARG A 64 12.63 -5.52 5.68
CA ARG A 64 11.65 -5.58 4.57
C ARG A 64 10.53 -6.58 4.78
N ALA A 65 10.53 -7.34 5.86
CA ALA A 65 9.64 -8.50 6.04
C ALA A 65 8.15 -8.14 5.88
N ALA A 66 7.72 -7.00 6.41
CA ALA A 66 6.32 -6.59 6.30
C ALA A 66 5.91 -6.31 4.85
N SER A 67 6.66 -5.46 4.13
CA SER A 67 6.37 -5.13 2.74
C SER A 67 6.54 -6.33 1.81
N GLN A 68 7.45 -7.26 2.14
CA GLN A 68 7.59 -8.53 1.42
C GLN A 68 6.36 -9.42 1.57
N ARG A 69 5.79 -9.54 2.78
CA ARG A 69 4.53 -10.26 2.99
C ARG A 69 3.38 -9.63 2.20
N CYS A 70 3.28 -8.31 2.22
CA CYS A 70 2.28 -7.57 1.42
C CYS A 70 2.48 -7.78 -0.09
N ALA A 71 3.73 -7.78 -0.58
CA ALA A 71 4.03 -8.09 -1.97
C ALA A 71 3.68 -9.55 -2.34
N ALA A 72 3.88 -10.49 -1.41
CA ALA A 72 3.49 -11.88 -1.60
C ALA A 72 1.96 -12.03 -1.72
N LEU A 73 1.18 -11.31 -0.90
CA LEU A 73 -0.28 -11.25 -1.05
C LEU A 73 -0.68 -10.76 -2.44
N TYR A 74 -0.08 -9.66 -2.93
CA TYR A 74 -0.38 -9.15 -4.27
C TYR A 74 -0.06 -10.15 -5.39
N ARG A 75 1.03 -10.91 -5.26
CA ARG A 75 1.48 -11.88 -6.27
C ARG A 75 0.73 -13.21 -6.21
N ASN A 76 0.06 -13.52 -5.11
CA ASN A 76 -0.68 -14.76 -4.96
C ASN A 76 -1.92 -14.76 -5.87
N LYS A 77 -1.91 -15.57 -6.92
CA LYS A 77 -3.05 -15.68 -7.86
C LYS A 77 -4.26 -16.42 -7.27
N ALA A 78 -4.07 -17.17 -6.18
CA ALA A 78 -5.16 -17.80 -5.44
C ALA A 78 -5.84 -16.84 -4.45
N GLU A 79 -5.27 -15.64 -4.24
CA GLU A 79 -5.86 -14.60 -3.40
C GLU A 79 -6.90 -13.81 -4.20
N THR A 80 -7.94 -13.32 -3.51
CA THR A 80 -8.99 -12.51 -4.13
C THR A 80 -8.45 -11.16 -4.60
N ALA A 81 -9.15 -10.45 -5.48
CA ALA A 81 -8.68 -9.13 -5.93
C ALA A 81 -8.63 -8.14 -4.77
N VAL A 82 -9.61 -8.23 -3.85
CA VAL A 82 -9.63 -7.44 -2.61
C VAL A 82 -8.43 -7.77 -1.72
N GLY A 83 -8.14 -9.06 -1.51
CA GLY A 83 -6.97 -9.47 -0.71
C GLY A 83 -5.64 -9.00 -1.29
N ARG A 84 -5.50 -9.08 -2.62
CA ARG A 84 -4.33 -8.57 -3.35
C ARG A 84 -4.20 -7.06 -3.25
N LEU A 85 -5.31 -6.33 -3.41
CA LEU A 85 -5.34 -4.86 -3.27
C LEU A 85 -5.03 -4.41 -1.84
N ALA A 86 -5.50 -5.15 -0.84
CA ALA A 86 -5.15 -4.89 0.56
C ALA A 86 -3.64 -5.05 0.77
N GLY A 87 -3.01 -6.06 0.15
CA GLY A 87 -1.55 -6.17 0.11
C GLY A 87 -0.87 -4.91 -0.44
N VAL A 88 -1.35 -4.39 -1.57
CA VAL A 88 -0.84 -3.14 -2.16
C VAL A 88 -0.99 -1.96 -1.19
N ALA A 89 -2.16 -1.79 -0.57
CA ALA A 89 -2.41 -0.72 0.40
C ALA A 89 -1.48 -0.79 1.62
N GLY A 90 -1.17 -2.01 2.11
CA GLY A 90 -0.18 -2.22 3.17
C GLY A 90 1.24 -1.78 2.79
N VAL A 91 1.61 -1.85 1.51
CA VAL A 91 2.87 -1.32 0.99
C VAL A 91 2.84 0.20 0.88
N LEU A 92 1.75 0.78 0.38
CA LEU A 92 1.56 2.24 0.32
C LEU A 92 1.69 2.86 1.72
N TYR A 93 1.16 2.20 2.75
CA TYR A 93 1.34 2.61 4.14
C TYR A 93 2.84 2.70 4.52
N GLN A 94 3.67 1.73 4.14
CA GLN A 94 5.11 1.82 4.42
C GLN A 94 5.79 2.98 3.68
N ILE A 95 5.37 3.28 2.45
CA ILE A 95 5.88 4.43 1.70
C ILE A 95 5.52 5.73 2.42
N ARG A 96 4.27 5.87 2.90
CA ARG A 96 3.84 6.98 3.76
C ARG A 96 4.72 7.09 5.02
N CYS A 97 4.91 6.00 5.76
CA CYS A 97 5.78 6.01 6.96
C CYS A 97 7.17 6.51 6.63
N ASN A 98 7.73 6.09 5.49
CA ASN A 98 9.04 6.53 5.06
C ASN A 98 9.06 8.01 4.64
N LEU A 99 7.94 8.61 4.24
CA LEU A 99 7.86 10.07 3.98
C LEU A 99 7.78 10.89 5.27
N LEU A 100 7.18 10.35 6.33
CA LEU A 100 7.01 11.06 7.61
C LEU A 100 8.19 10.86 8.56
N HIS A 101 8.78 9.67 8.55
CA HIS A 101 9.81 9.25 9.51
C HIS A 101 11.09 8.77 8.85
N GLY A 102 11.07 8.54 7.53
CA GLY A 102 12.25 8.17 6.77
C GLY A 102 12.92 9.38 6.17
N SER A 103 14.25 9.35 6.07
CA SER A 103 15.05 10.36 5.37
C SER A 103 14.91 10.22 3.86
N LYS A 104 13.68 10.31 3.33
CA LYS A 104 13.41 10.33 1.89
C LYS A 104 14.12 11.53 1.27
N ASP A 105 15.01 11.28 0.31
CA ASP A 105 15.77 12.33 -0.36
C ASP A 105 15.13 12.61 -1.74
N PRO A 106 14.68 13.84 -2.03
CA PRO A 106 14.13 14.18 -3.35
C PRO A 106 15.15 14.03 -4.48
N ARG A 107 16.45 13.94 -4.19
CA ARG A 107 17.51 13.65 -5.17
C ARG A 107 17.67 12.15 -5.43
N ASN A 108 17.16 11.31 -4.54
CA ASN A 108 17.18 9.86 -4.73
C ASN A 108 16.11 9.44 -5.74
N GLU A 109 16.53 8.84 -6.85
CA GLU A 109 15.63 8.42 -7.93
C GLU A 109 14.57 7.41 -7.49
N ARG A 110 14.96 6.45 -6.65
CA ARG A 110 14.05 5.45 -6.11
C ARG A 110 12.99 6.09 -5.22
N ASP A 111 13.37 7.09 -4.42
CA ASP A 111 12.40 7.79 -3.56
C ASP A 111 11.40 8.58 -4.38
N ARG A 112 11.86 9.30 -5.42
CA ARG A 112 10.97 9.96 -6.38
C ARG A 112 10.03 8.98 -7.08
N MET A 113 10.56 7.84 -7.54
CA MET A 113 9.75 6.79 -8.16
C MET A 113 8.68 6.27 -7.20
N LEU A 114 9.04 5.93 -5.96
CA LEU A 114 8.09 5.43 -4.97
C LEU A 114 6.96 6.42 -4.70
N VAL A 115 7.26 7.72 -4.61
CA VAL A 115 6.22 8.76 -4.44
C VAL A 115 5.34 8.85 -5.68
N LYS A 116 5.95 9.01 -6.86
CA LYS A 116 5.24 9.15 -8.14
C LYS A 116 4.27 7.98 -8.38
N GLU A 117 4.77 6.76 -8.28
CA GLU A 117 3.96 5.57 -8.55
C GLU A 117 2.90 5.35 -7.47
N SER A 118 3.18 5.73 -6.21
CA SER A 118 2.16 5.67 -5.14
C SER A 118 0.98 6.59 -5.43
N LEU A 119 1.22 7.79 -5.99
CA LEU A 119 0.15 8.71 -6.36
C LEU A 119 -0.76 8.12 -7.44
N VAL A 120 -0.19 7.41 -8.43
CA VAL A 120 -0.99 6.71 -9.46
C VAL A 120 -1.92 5.68 -8.81
N VAL A 121 -1.40 4.87 -7.88
CA VAL A 121 -2.20 3.86 -7.18
C VAL A 121 -3.27 4.51 -6.30
N LEU A 122 -2.92 5.57 -5.55
CA LEU A 122 -3.86 6.28 -4.68
C LEU A 122 -4.98 6.97 -5.46
N ASN A 123 -4.68 7.55 -6.61
CA ASN A 123 -5.69 8.19 -7.46
C ASN A 123 -6.71 7.19 -8.03
N ALA A 124 -6.34 5.92 -8.18
CA ALA A 124 -7.26 4.85 -8.54
C ALA A 124 -8.02 4.30 -7.32
N LEU A 125 -7.33 4.10 -6.20
CA LEU A 125 -7.89 3.47 -4.99
C LEU A 125 -8.88 4.37 -4.25
N LEU A 126 -8.51 5.64 -4.01
CA LEU A 126 -9.25 6.52 -3.11
C LEU A 126 -10.69 6.79 -3.56
N PRO A 127 -10.97 7.10 -4.85
CA PRO A 127 -12.35 7.35 -5.29
C PRO A 127 -13.27 6.14 -5.12
N GLU A 128 -12.75 4.94 -5.39
CA GLU A 128 -13.50 3.69 -5.23
C GLU A 128 -13.78 3.41 -3.75
N LEU A 129 -12.83 3.71 -2.87
CA LEU A 129 -12.96 3.50 -1.44
C LEU A 129 -13.91 4.53 -0.82
N GLU A 130 -13.86 5.79 -1.26
CA GLU A 130 -14.80 6.85 -0.86
C GLU A 130 -16.24 6.50 -1.25
N ALA A 131 -16.45 6.04 -2.50
CA ALA A 131 -17.76 5.61 -2.97
C ALA A 131 -18.34 4.40 -2.20
N ALA A 132 -17.48 3.61 -1.54
CA ALA A 132 -17.89 2.44 -0.76
C ALA A 132 -18.17 2.74 0.72
N LEU A 133 -17.77 3.91 1.21
CA LEU A 133 -17.99 4.34 2.60
C LEU A 133 -19.26 5.19 2.78
N VAL A 134 -19.96 5.52 1.69
CA VAL A 134 -21.19 6.32 1.65
C VAL A 134 -22.42 5.43 1.61
#